data_AF-A0A916E3I7-F1
#
_entry.id   AF-A0A916E3I7-F1
#
_cell.length_a   1.000
_cell.length_b   1.000
_cell.length_c   1.000
_cell.angle_alpha   90.00
_cell.angle_beta   90.00
_cell.angle_gamma   90.00
#
_symmetry.space_group_name_H-M   'P 1'
#
loop_
_entity.id
_entity.type
_entity.pdbx_description
1 polymer ?
#
loop_
_entity_poly.entity_id
_entity_poly.type
_entity_poly.pdbx_seq_one_letter_code
_entity_poly.pdbx_strand_id
1 'polypeptide(L)'
;MITSLHKKYGDMFEISLTGQRTIILCHTDLIENMNIPSKTKYPFRRYSTLFQKGAKEYGIDGTGIINNIDPKSWKYNRQFFAQAMMTPSFNYQAVEMDE
;
A
#
# COMPACT_ATOMS: atom_id res chain seq x y z
N MET A 1 -19.01 1.94 2.12
CA MET A 1 -19.08 1.23 0.81
C MET A 1 -18.51 -0.18 0.90
N ILE A 2 -17.20 -0.36 1.13
CA ILE A 2 -16.56 -1.68 1.22
C ILE A 2 -17.18 -2.56 2.31
N THR A 3 -17.45 -2.01 3.51
CA THR A 3 -18.11 -2.76 4.60
C THR A 3 -19.49 -3.29 4.24
N SER A 4 -20.26 -2.55 3.42
CA SER A 4 -21.58 -3.00 2.95
C SER A 4 -21.46 -4.13 1.93
N LEU A 5 -20.44 -4.08 1.06
CA LEU A 5 -20.14 -5.14 0.11
C LEU A 5 -19.64 -6.39 0.81
N HIS A 6 -18.76 -6.25 1.80
CA HIS A 6 -18.32 -7.34 2.68
C HIS A 6 -19.51 -8.04 3.36
N LYS A 7 -20.45 -7.28 3.94
CA LYS A 7 -21.68 -7.85 4.53
C LYS A 7 -22.53 -8.64 3.51
N LYS A 8 -22.50 -8.27 2.23
CA LYS A 8 -23.33 -8.89 1.18
C LYS A 8 -22.65 -10.06 0.49
N TYR A 9 -21.35 -9.97 0.25
CA TYR A 9 -20.59 -10.90 -0.59
C TYR A 9 -19.57 -11.74 0.20
N GLY A 10 -19.40 -11.47 1.49
CA GLY A 10 -18.46 -12.17 2.36
C GLY A 10 -17.03 -11.66 2.26
N ASP A 11 -16.10 -12.48 2.72
CA ASP A 11 -14.71 -12.10 2.98
C ASP A 11 -13.82 -11.94 1.73
N MET A 12 -14.29 -12.42 0.58
CA MET A 12 -13.62 -12.28 -0.70
C MET A 12 -14.64 -12.00 -1.78
N PHE A 13 -14.48 -10.90 -2.50
CA PHE A 13 -15.36 -10.56 -3.60
C PHE A 13 -14.65 -9.75 -4.67
N GLU A 14 -15.24 -9.75 -5.87
CA GLU A 14 -14.71 -9.06 -7.03
C GLU A 14 -15.56 -7.83 -7.36
N ILE A 15 -14.89 -6.74 -7.73
CA ILE A 15 -15.50 -5.56 -8.30
C ILE A 15 -14.81 -5.19 -9.60
N SER A 16 -15.55 -4.62 -10.54
CA SER A 16 -14.98 -3.93 -11.70
C SER A 16 -14.92 -2.44 -11.38
N LEU A 17 -13.71 -1.90 -11.26
CA LEU A 17 -13.49 -0.48 -11.00
C LEU A 17 -12.61 0.11 -12.09
N THR A 18 -13.05 1.19 -12.72
CA THR A 18 -12.36 1.84 -13.85
C THR A 18 -11.99 0.87 -14.99
N GLY A 19 -12.84 -0.12 -15.25
CA GLY A 19 -12.61 -1.17 -16.27
C GLY A 19 -11.57 -2.22 -15.88
N GLN A 20 -11.07 -2.19 -14.63
CA GLN A 20 -10.13 -3.16 -14.09
C GLN A 20 -10.81 -4.08 -13.09
N ARG A 21 -10.48 -5.36 -13.18
CA ARG A 21 -10.86 -6.37 -12.20
C ARG A 21 -10.09 -6.15 -10.90
N THR A 22 -10.81 -5.92 -9.80
CA THR A 22 -10.25 -5.74 -8.47
C THR A 22 -10.85 -6.78 -7.52
N ILE A 23 -10.00 -7.57 -6.89
CA ILE A 23 -10.40 -8.52 -5.85
C ILE A 23 -10.21 -7.85 -4.49
N ILE A 24 -11.27 -7.80 -3.69
CA ILE A 24 -11.25 -7.26 -2.33
C ILE A 24 -11.20 -8.44 -1.35
N LEU A 25 -10.29 -8.34 -0.38
CA LEU A 25 -10.08 -9.32 0.68
C LEU A 25 -10.32 -8.65 2.03
N CYS A 26 -11.20 -9.24 2.85
CA CYS A 26 -11.61 -8.69 4.15
C CYS A 26 -11.25 -9.58 5.35
N HIS A 27 -10.71 -10.78 5.12
CA HIS A 27 -10.27 -11.69 6.19
C HIS A 27 -8.74 -11.73 6.32
N THR A 28 -8.25 -11.80 7.55
CA THR A 28 -6.81 -11.80 7.87
C THR A 28 -6.05 -12.93 7.20
N ASP A 29 -6.61 -14.14 7.22
CA ASP A 29 -5.99 -15.34 6.65
C ASP A 29 -5.73 -15.22 5.13
N LEU A 30 -6.53 -14.39 4.45
CA LEU A 30 -6.39 -14.14 3.02
C LEU A 30 -5.28 -13.11 2.71
N ILE A 31 -4.95 -12.23 3.65
CA ILE A 31 -3.98 -11.14 3.47
C ILE A 31 -2.65 -11.37 4.18
N GLU A 32 -2.59 -12.25 5.18
CA GLU A 32 -1.41 -12.48 6.02
C GLU A 32 -0.17 -12.81 5.16
N ASN A 33 -0.28 -13.81 4.30
CA ASN A 33 0.81 -14.21 3.41
C ASN A 33 1.22 -13.11 2.43
N MET A 34 0.32 -12.17 2.10
CA MET A 34 0.67 -11.03 1.23
C MET A 34 1.52 -9.98 1.95
N ASN A 35 1.44 -9.93 3.29
CA ASN A 35 2.16 -8.97 4.12
C ASN A 35 3.48 -9.52 4.68
N ILE A 36 3.72 -10.83 4.57
CA ILE A 36 4.98 -11.46 4.97
C ILE A 36 5.96 -11.42 3.78
N PRO A 37 7.10 -10.69 3.88
CA PRO A 37 8.02 -10.49 2.74
C PRO A 37 8.55 -11.79 2.11
N SER A 38 8.76 -12.83 2.91
CA SER A 38 9.27 -14.13 2.44
C SER A 38 8.20 -15.03 1.79
N LYS A 39 6.91 -14.75 2.03
CA LYS A 39 5.80 -15.57 1.54
C LYS A 39 4.99 -14.89 0.43
N THR A 40 5.08 -13.56 0.33
CA THR A 40 4.24 -12.79 -0.58
C THR A 40 4.62 -13.03 -2.04
N LYS A 41 3.60 -13.31 -2.86
CA LYS A 41 3.71 -13.28 -4.32
C LYS A 41 3.52 -11.86 -4.88
N TYR A 42 3.22 -10.89 -4.01
CA TYR A 42 2.87 -9.51 -4.36
C TYR A 42 3.78 -8.54 -3.60
N PRO A 43 5.09 -8.48 -3.94
CA PRO A 43 6.07 -7.66 -3.22
C PRO A 43 5.87 -6.15 -3.42
N PHE A 44 5.24 -5.75 -4.53
CA PHE A 44 4.93 -4.36 -4.82
C PHE A 44 3.46 -4.08 -4.56
N ARG A 45 3.20 -3.01 -3.80
CA ARG A 45 1.87 -2.46 -3.59
C ARG A 45 1.73 -1.24 -4.48
N ARG A 46 0.77 -1.26 -5.40
CA ARG A 46 0.44 -0.09 -6.22
C ARG A 46 -0.94 0.38 -5.82
N TYR A 47 -1.00 1.46 -5.06
CA TYR A 47 -2.25 2.03 -4.57
C TYR A 47 -2.95 2.89 -5.62
N SER A 48 -2.24 3.28 -6.69
CA SER A 48 -2.73 4.12 -7.78
C SER A 48 -3.47 3.36 -8.90
N THR A 49 -3.70 2.05 -8.80
CA THR A 49 -4.36 1.28 -9.89
C THR A 49 -5.70 1.88 -10.32
N LEU A 50 -6.43 2.49 -9.38
CA LEU A 50 -7.72 3.14 -9.61
C LEU A 50 -7.64 4.48 -10.35
N PHE A 51 -6.47 5.14 -10.34
CA PHE A 51 -6.26 6.45 -10.96
C PHE A 51 -4.96 6.48 -11.77
N GLN A 52 -4.61 5.37 -12.43
CA GLN A 52 -3.30 5.18 -13.07
C GLN A 52 -2.92 6.34 -14.00
N LYS A 53 -3.89 6.86 -14.77
CA LYS A 53 -3.68 8.00 -15.66
C LYS A 53 -3.35 9.29 -14.88
N GLY A 54 -4.17 9.65 -13.90
CA GLY A 54 -3.93 10.82 -13.05
C GLY A 54 -2.63 10.70 -12.26
N ALA A 55 -2.36 9.54 -11.67
CA ALA A 55 -1.13 9.30 -10.92
C ALA A 55 0.14 9.47 -11.78
N LYS A 56 0.07 9.06 -13.05
CA LYS A 56 1.15 9.30 -14.01
C LYS A 56 1.27 10.79 -14.38
N GLU A 57 0.15 11.47 -14.61
CA GLU A 57 0.12 12.91 -14.93
C GLU A 57 0.70 13.78 -13.81
N TYR A 58 0.40 13.45 -12.55
CA TYR A 58 0.95 14.15 -11.37
C TYR A 58 2.38 13.69 -10.99
N GLY A 59 2.99 12.76 -11.74
CA GLY A 59 4.36 12.27 -11.46
C GLY A 59 4.49 11.44 -10.18
N ILE A 60 3.37 10.97 -9.62
CA ILE A 60 3.31 10.18 -8.38
C ILE A 60 3.32 8.67 -8.63
N ASP A 61 3.31 8.24 -9.89
CA ASP A 61 3.40 6.85 -10.31
C ASP A 61 4.86 6.51 -10.64
N GLY A 62 5.39 5.42 -10.06
CA GLY A 62 6.78 4.99 -10.24
C GLY A 62 7.82 5.73 -9.39
N THR A 63 7.42 6.67 -8.55
CA THR A 63 8.30 7.47 -7.68
C THR A 63 8.01 7.24 -6.19
N GLY A 64 8.98 7.53 -5.32
CA GLY A 64 8.84 7.35 -3.87
C GLY A 64 8.69 5.89 -3.43
N ILE A 65 7.81 5.63 -2.46
CA ILE A 65 7.59 4.30 -1.87
C ILE A 65 6.22 3.71 -2.26
N ILE A 66 5.17 4.54 -2.31
CA ILE A 66 3.77 4.08 -2.33
C ILE A 66 3.34 3.51 -3.69
N ASN A 67 3.79 4.10 -4.81
CA ASN A 67 3.43 3.64 -6.16
C ASN A 67 4.66 3.26 -6.99
N ASN A 68 5.75 2.88 -6.33
CA ASN A 68 7.01 2.57 -6.99
C ASN A 68 7.17 1.05 -7.16
N ILE A 69 7.08 0.60 -8.41
CA ILE A 69 7.21 -0.81 -8.79
C ILE A 69 8.62 -1.17 -9.27
N ASP A 70 9.53 -0.18 -9.38
CA ASP A 70 10.94 -0.44 -9.68
C ASP A 70 11.64 -0.92 -8.39
N PRO A 71 12.13 -2.17 -8.33
CA PRO A 71 12.72 -2.72 -7.11
C PRO A 71 13.94 -1.93 -6.60
N LYS A 72 14.78 -1.41 -7.50
CA LYS A 72 16.01 -0.69 -7.15
C LYS A 72 15.69 0.69 -6.62
N SER A 73 14.84 1.42 -7.35
CA SER A 73 14.35 2.75 -6.95
C SER A 73 13.59 2.67 -5.62
N TRP A 74 12.67 1.71 -5.48
CA TRP A 74 11.90 1.51 -4.25
C TRP A 74 12.81 1.21 -3.06
N LYS A 75 13.81 0.33 -3.21
CA LYS A 75 14.74 -0.02 -2.14
C LYS A 75 15.53 1.19 -1.64
N TYR A 76 16.04 2.01 -2.55
CA TYR A 76 16.77 3.23 -2.22
C TYR A 76 15.88 4.23 -1.45
N ASN A 77 14.70 4.53 -2.01
CA ASN A 77 13.74 5.44 -1.37
C ASN A 77 13.34 4.93 0.02
N ARG A 78 13.02 3.64 0.14
CA ARG A 78 12.65 3.04 1.44
C ARG A 78 13.76 3.14 2.47
N GLN A 79 15.02 2.94 2.08
CA GLN A 79 16.15 3.10 2.99
C GLN A 79 16.24 4.53 3.54
N PHE A 80 16.17 5.52 2.65
CA PHE A 80 16.21 6.93 3.03
C PHE A 80 15.06 7.30 3.99
N PHE A 81 13.82 6.98 3.63
CA PHE A 81 12.66 7.26 4.47
C PHE A 81 12.74 6.54 5.82
N ALA A 82 13.13 5.27 5.85
CA ALA A 82 13.25 4.52 7.09
C ALA A 82 14.31 5.14 8.02
N GLN A 83 15.45 5.55 7.47
CA GLN A 83 16.49 6.23 8.24
C GLN A 83 15.98 7.54 8.85
N ALA A 84 15.29 8.37 8.07
CA ALA A 84 14.73 9.63 8.55
C ALA A 84 13.69 9.42 9.66
N MET A 85 12.75 8.49 9.45
CA MET A 85 11.67 8.19 10.40
C MET A 85 12.16 7.53 11.70
N MET A 86 13.26 6.77 11.66
CA MET A 86 13.84 6.12 12.84
C MET A 86 14.87 6.99 13.57
N THR A 87 14.99 8.28 13.22
CA THR A 87 15.88 9.19 13.95
C THR A 87 15.35 9.43 15.37
N PRO A 88 16.22 9.42 16.40
CA PRO A 88 15.79 9.65 17.78
C PRO A 88 15.02 10.96 17.98
N SER A 89 15.41 12.02 17.27
CA SER A 89 14.74 13.32 17.28
C SER A 89 13.27 13.25 16.85
N PHE A 90 12.95 12.36 15.90
CA PHE A 90 11.58 12.16 15.45
C PHE A 90 10.75 11.39 16.48
N ASN A 91 11.35 10.44 17.19
CA ASN A 91 10.67 9.69 18.24
C ASN A 91 10.31 10.55 19.46
N TYR A 92 11.18 11.49 19.88
CA TYR A 92 10.86 12.39 20.99
C TYR A 92 9.67 13.29 20.67
N GLN A 93 9.59 13.81 19.45
CA GLN A 93 8.44 14.62 19.00
C GLN A 93 7.14 13.81 18.95
N ALA A 94 7.20 12.51 18.62
CA ALA A 94 6.01 11.67 18.63
C ALA A 94 5.46 11.48 20.07
N VAL A 95 6.35 11.31 21.06
CA VAL A 95 5.97 11.17 22.47
C VAL A 95 5.41 12.47 23.04
N GLU A 96 5.98 13.63 22.70
CA GLU A 96 5.49 14.94 23.15
C GLU A 96 4.09 15.32 22.62
N MET A 97 3.63 14.72 21.51
CA MET A 97 2.30 14.99 20.94
C MET A 97 1.20 14.06 21.48
N ASP A 98 1.56 13.00 22.19
CA ASP A 98 0.64 12.04 22.81
C ASP A 98 0.32 12.38 24.28
N GLU A 99 0.99 13.40 24.86
CA GLU A 99 0.69 14.02 26.17
C GLU A 99 -0.20 15.27 26.03
#